data_AF-A0A9D7TQU2-F1
#
_entry.id   AF-A0A9D7TQU2-F1
#
_cell.length_a   1.000
_cell.length_b   1.000
_cell.length_c   1.000
_cell.angle_alpha   90.00
_cell.angle_beta   90.00
_cell.angle_gamma   90.00
#
_symmetry.space_group_name_H-M   'P 1'
#
loop_
_entity.id
_entity.type
_entity.pdbx_description
1 polymer ?
#
loop_
_entity_poly.entity_id
_entity_poly.type
_entity_poly.pdbx_seq_one_letter_code
_entity_poly.pdbx_strand_id
1 'polypeptide(L)'
;MKDYFKMLSNNEWQELQDTVPLIGILIAGADGNIEDKEVSWSKKVAHIRSYKLKGGLKTFYEEVNLNYEARFNHFIQELPWDAKERTTIISKNCPT
;
A
#
# COMPACT_ATOMS: atom_id res chain seq x y z
N MET A 1 -14.62 14.79 1.29
CA MET A 1 -13.45 14.32 2.06
C MET A 1 -13.67 14.66 3.53
N LYS A 2 -13.64 13.67 4.45
CA LYS A 2 -13.85 13.92 5.89
C LYS A 2 -12.70 14.76 6.48
N ASP A 3 -12.98 15.51 7.53
CA ASP A 3 -12.07 16.53 8.09
C ASP A 3 -10.71 16.00 8.54
N TYR A 4 -10.59 14.72 8.90
CA TYR A 4 -9.35 14.12 9.39
C TYR A 4 -8.22 14.07 8.35
N PHE A 5 -8.52 14.02 7.05
CA PHE A 5 -7.49 14.02 6.00
C PHE A 5 -7.15 15.41 5.48
N LYS A 6 -7.96 16.43 5.79
CA LYS A 6 -7.72 17.82 5.36
C LYS A 6 -6.51 18.46 6.05
N MET A 7 -6.03 17.87 7.14
CA MET A 7 -4.87 18.34 7.88
C MET A 7 -3.55 17.78 7.33
N LEU A 8 -3.61 16.78 6.45
CA LEU A 8 -2.44 16.22 5.80
C LEU A 8 -2.01 17.12 4.66
N SER A 9 -0.70 17.39 4.57
CA SER A 9 -0.09 17.91 3.36
C SER A 9 -0.25 16.92 2.21
N ASN A 10 -0.05 17.39 0.97
CA ASN A 10 -0.10 16.51 -0.21
C ASN A 10 0.92 15.36 -0.11
N ASN A 11 2.08 15.60 0.50
CA ASN A 11 3.10 14.57 0.69
C ASN A 11 2.64 13.51 1.71
N GLU A 12 2.14 13.92 2.87
CA GLU A 12 1.63 12.99 3.88
C GLU A 12 0.41 12.21 3.37
N TRP A 13 -0.43 12.84 2.54
CA TRP A 13 -1.54 12.16 1.88
C TRP A 13 -1.04 11.07 0.93
N GLN A 14 -0.03 11.39 0.12
CA GLN A 14 0.58 10.43 -0.81
C GLN A 14 1.26 9.28 -0.05
N GLU A 15 2.02 9.57 1.01
CA GLU A 15 2.65 8.56 1.87
C GLU A 15 1.62 7.62 2.51
N LEU A 16 0.50 8.17 2.99
CA LEU A 16 -0.59 7.37 3.55
C LEU A 16 -1.20 6.43 2.51
N GLN A 17 -1.38 6.89 1.26
CA GLN A 17 -1.88 6.06 0.18
C GLN A 17 -0.87 4.97 -0.21
N ASP A 18 0.42 5.31 -0.26
CA ASP A 18 1.52 4.41 -0.62
C ASP A 18 1.81 3.34 0.42
N THR A 19 1.45 3.60 1.67
CA THR A 19 1.56 2.61 2.75
C THR A 19 0.78 1.33 2.44
N VAL A 20 -0.37 1.42 1.75
CA VAL A 20 -1.21 0.26 1.44
C VAL A 20 -0.54 -0.74 0.48
N PRO A 21 0.04 -0.34 -0.67
CA PRO A 21 0.81 -1.24 -1.52
C PRO A 21 2.11 -1.73 -0.85
N LEU A 22 2.79 -0.89 -0.04
CA LEU A 22 3.99 -1.33 0.70
C LEU A 22 3.68 -2.46 1.70
N ILE A 23 2.56 -2.36 2.42
CA ILE A 23 2.06 -3.47 3.26
C ILE A 23 1.80 -4.72 2.42
N GLY A 24 1.21 -4.55 1.22
CA GLY A 24 0.99 -5.64 0.28
C GLY A 24 2.28 -6.35 -0.12
N ILE A 25 3.34 -5.60 -0.39
CA ILE A 25 4.67 -6.12 -0.75
C ILE A 25 5.33 -6.86 0.42
N LEU A 26 5.19 -6.35 1.65
CA LEU A 26 5.68 -7.02 2.85
C LEU A 26 4.99 -8.36 3.08
N ILE A 27 3.67 -8.42 2.86
CA ILE A 27 2.90 -9.66 2.99
C ILE A 27 3.27 -10.64 1.88
N ALA A 28 3.31 -10.17 0.62
CA ALA A 28 3.58 -11.01 -0.53
C ALA A 28 4.98 -11.61 -0.48
N GLY A 29 6.00 -10.81 -0.16
CA GLY A 29 7.38 -11.28 -0.18
C GLY A 29 7.91 -11.78 1.16
N ALA A 30 7.04 -12.15 2.10
CA ALA A 30 7.44 -12.55 3.45
C ALA A 30 8.28 -13.84 3.48
N ASP A 31 8.05 -14.75 2.53
CA ASP A 31 8.78 -16.02 2.42
C ASP A 31 9.99 -15.96 1.47
N GLY A 32 10.26 -14.79 0.89
CA GLY A 32 11.36 -14.57 -0.06
C GLY A 32 10.98 -14.71 -1.53
N ASN A 33 9.77 -15.17 -1.84
CA ASN A 33 9.23 -15.19 -3.20
C ASN A 33 8.03 -14.24 -3.29
N ILE A 34 7.82 -13.61 -4.44
CA ILE A 34 6.58 -12.88 -4.70
C ILE A 34 5.92 -13.55 -5.90
N GLU A 35 4.87 -14.30 -5.63
CA GLU A 35 4.08 -14.96 -6.65
C GLU A 35 2.92 -14.06 -7.13
N ASP A 36 2.50 -14.25 -8.38
CA ASP A 36 1.36 -13.52 -8.97
C ASP A 36 0.08 -13.64 -8.13
N LYS A 37 -0.10 -14.77 -7.43
CA LYS A 37 -1.22 -15.00 -6.52
C LYS A 37 -1.20 -14.03 -5.34
N GLU A 38 -0.02 -13.65 -4.85
CA GLU A 38 0.17 -12.78 -3.69
C GLU A 38 -0.01 -11.32 -4.06
N VAL A 39 0.44 -10.94 -5.26
CA VAL A 39 0.12 -9.65 -5.89
C VAL A 39 -1.40 -9.53 -6.11
N SER A 40 -2.05 -10.61 -6.56
CA SER A 40 -3.51 -10.63 -6.74
C SER A 40 -4.27 -10.51 -5.40
N TRP A 41 -3.76 -11.11 -4.34
CA TRP A 41 -4.32 -11.03 -2.99
C TRP A 41 -4.21 -9.62 -2.40
N SER A 42 -3.07 -8.96 -2.59
CA SER A 42 -2.85 -7.59 -2.10
C SER A 42 -3.83 -6.60 -2.77
N LYS A 43 -4.03 -6.72 -4.08
CA LYS A 43 -5.06 -6.01 -4.85
C LYS A 43 -6.47 -6.29 -4.34
N LYS A 44 -6.82 -7.55 -4.09
CA LYS A 44 -8.14 -7.94 -3.56
C LYS A 44 -8.42 -7.31 -2.20
N VAL A 45 -7.45 -7.22 -1.31
CA VAL A 45 -7.65 -6.61 0.01
C VAL A 45 -7.94 -5.11 -0.09
N ALA A 46 -7.17 -4.37 -0.90
CA ALA A 46 -7.43 -2.95 -1.16
C ALA A 46 -8.82 -2.74 -1.79
N HIS A 47 -9.18 -3.57 -2.77
CA HIS A 47 -10.48 -3.53 -3.42
C HIS A 47 -11.64 -3.88 -2.47
N ILE A 48 -11.51 -4.90 -1.62
CA ILE A 48 -12.54 -5.27 -0.64
C ILE A 48 -12.80 -4.12 0.34
N ARG A 49 -11.73 -3.46 0.79
CA ARG A 49 -11.84 -2.33 1.72
C ARG A 49 -12.49 -1.10 1.06
N SER A 50 -12.29 -0.88 -0.24
CA SER A 50 -12.88 0.27 -0.95
C SER A 50 -14.42 0.23 -1.01
N TYR A 51 -15.04 -0.96 -1.12
CA TYR A 51 -16.51 -1.05 -1.19
C TYR A 51 -17.19 -1.50 0.11
N LYS A 52 -16.50 -2.22 1.02
CA LYS A 52 -17.09 -2.67 2.30
C LYS A 52 -17.03 -1.64 3.42
N LEU A 53 -16.09 -0.69 3.37
CA LEU A 53 -15.95 0.31 4.44
C LEU A 53 -17.07 1.35 4.36
N LYS A 54 -17.59 1.72 5.53
CA LYS A 54 -18.58 2.81 5.67
C LYS A 54 -17.87 4.10 6.06
N GLY A 55 -18.39 5.23 5.60
CA GLY A 55 -17.91 6.55 6.01
C GLY A 55 -16.61 6.99 5.34
N GLY A 56 -15.81 7.82 6.02
CA GLY A 56 -14.71 8.58 5.40
C GLY A 56 -13.53 7.74 4.91
N LEU A 57 -13.36 6.53 5.44
CA LEU A 57 -12.35 5.59 4.98
C LEU A 57 -12.69 4.98 3.62
N LYS A 58 -13.98 4.95 3.24
CA LYS A 58 -14.40 4.43 1.93
C LYS A 58 -13.72 5.21 0.80
N THR A 59 -13.83 6.53 0.83
CA THR A 59 -13.22 7.42 -0.17
C THR A 59 -11.70 7.28 -0.22
N PHE A 60 -11.04 7.17 0.93
CA PHE A 60 -9.60 6.90 0.97
C PHE A 60 -9.24 5.60 0.24
N TYR A 61 -9.92 4.49 0.55
CA TYR A 61 -9.63 3.22 -0.10
C TYR A 61 -10.09 3.17 -1.57
N GLU A 62 -11.10 3.96 -1.97
CA GLU A 62 -11.44 4.18 -3.38
C GLU A 62 -10.28 4.82 -4.12
N GLU A 63 -9.69 5.90 -3.58
CA GLU A 63 -8.53 6.59 -4.18
C GLU A 63 -7.28 5.70 -4.23
N VAL A 64 -6.97 4.98 -3.14
CA VAL A 64 -5.88 3.99 -3.13
C VAL A 64 -6.09 2.94 -4.22
N ASN A 65 -7.32 2.41 -4.35
CA ASN A 65 -7.63 1.37 -5.32
C ASN A 65 -7.42 1.83 -6.78
N LEU A 66 -7.59 3.12 -7.09
CA LEU A 66 -7.36 3.65 -8.45
C LEU A 66 -5.91 3.49 -8.89
N ASN A 67 -4.95 3.66 -7.97
CA ASN A 67 -3.52 3.68 -8.28
C ASN A 67 -2.74 2.48 -7.73
N TYR A 68 -3.40 1.61 -6.97
CA TYR A 68 -2.74 0.53 -6.21
C TYR A 68 -1.79 -0.30 -7.07
N GLU A 69 -2.24 -0.76 -8.23
CA GLU A 69 -1.44 -1.61 -9.12
C GLU A 69 -0.19 -0.90 -9.64
N ALA A 70 -0.35 0.34 -10.10
CA ALA A 70 0.78 1.13 -10.60
C ALA A 70 1.80 1.37 -9.49
N ARG A 71 1.34 1.73 -8.28
CA ARG A 71 2.22 1.96 -7.12
C ARG A 71 2.89 0.68 -6.64
N PHE A 72 2.17 -0.44 -6.58
CA PHE A 72 2.73 -1.74 -6.22
C PHE A 72 3.83 -2.18 -7.20
N ASN A 73 3.55 -2.10 -8.50
CA ASN A 73 4.53 -2.47 -9.54
C ASN A 73 5.73 -1.53 -9.58
N HIS A 74 5.54 -0.25 -9.27
CA HIS A 74 6.64 0.69 -9.11
C HIS A 74 7.55 0.27 -7.94
N PHE A 75 6.97 0.05 -6.75
CA PHE A 75 7.75 -0.32 -5.57
C PHE A 75 8.43 -1.69 -5.70
N ILE A 76 7.83 -2.68 -6.36
CA ILE A 76 8.48 -3.98 -6.55
C ILE A 76 9.67 -3.92 -7.52
N GLN A 77 9.72 -2.91 -8.40
CA GLN A 77 10.86 -2.65 -9.27
C GLN A 77 11.97 -1.86 -8.59
N GLU A 78 11.62 -0.96 -7.66
CA GLU A 78 12.60 -0.14 -6.93
C GLU A 78 13.20 -0.84 -5.71
N LEU A 79 12.43 -1.71 -5.05
CA LEU A 79 12.86 -2.37 -3.83
C LEU A 79 13.68 -3.63 -4.11
N PRO A 80 14.64 -3.97 -3.23
CA PRO A 80 15.44 -5.17 -3.40
C PRO A 80 14.59 -6.44 -3.31
N TRP A 81 15.04 -7.45 -4.04
CA TRP A 81 14.43 -8.78 -4.04
C TRP A 81 14.58 -9.48 -2.69
N ASP A 82 15.70 -9.26 -1.99
CA ASP A 82 15.92 -9.83 -0.67
C ASP A 82 14.87 -9.33 0.34
N ALA A 83 14.15 -10.28 0.94
CA ALA A 83 13.05 -9.97 1.82
C ALA A 83 13.48 -9.20 3.08
N LYS A 84 14.67 -9.48 3.61
CA LYS A 84 15.19 -8.85 4.82
C LYS A 84 15.63 -7.42 4.54
N GLU A 85 16.33 -7.20 3.43
CA GLU A 85 16.76 -5.89 2.97
C GLU A 85 15.54 -5.01 2.66
N ARG A 86 14.58 -5.54 1.90
CA ARG A 86 13.32 -4.84 1.60
C ARG A 86 12.55 -4.46 2.85
N THR A 87 12.38 -5.40 3.78
CA THR A 87 11.70 -5.14 5.06
C THR A 87 12.42 -4.03 5.83
N THR A 88 13.76 -4.03 5.83
CA THR A 88 14.56 -3.01 6.50
C THR A 88 14.35 -1.63 5.87
N ILE A 89 14.35 -1.52 4.53
CA ILE A 89 14.12 -0.26 3.81
C ILE A 89 12.72 0.27 4.07
N ILE A 90 11.69 -0.58 3.91
CA ILE A 90 10.29 -0.18 4.13
C ILE A 90 10.09 0.27 5.58
N SER A 91 10.66 -0.45 6.55
CA SER A 91 10.50 -0.12 7.97
C SER A 91 11.19 1.18 8.37
N LYS A 92 12.35 1.50 7.76
CA LYS A 92 13.06 2.76 8.00
C LYS A 92 12.34 3.99 7.44
N ASN A 93 11.62 3.80 6.33
CA ASN A 93 10.91 4.88 5.65
C ASN A 93 9.47 5.05 6.13
N CYS A 94 8.99 4.19 7.02
CA CYS A 94 7.71 4.37 7.69
C CYS A 94 7.91 5.35 8.86
N PRO A 95 7.32 6.56 8.82
CA PRO A 95 7.40 7.47 9.95
C PRO A 95 6.76 6.83 11.19
N THR A 96 7.49 6.83 12.30
CA THR A 96 7.04 6.38 13.63
C THR A 96 6.30 7.46 14.39
#